data_AF-A0A167WWG9-F1
#
_entry.id   AF-A0A167WWG9-F1
#
_cell.length_a   1.000
_cell.length_b   1.000
_cell.length_c   1.000
_cell.angle_alpha   90.00
_cell.angle_beta   90.00
_cell.angle_gamma   90.00
#
_symmetry.space_group_name_H-M   'P 1'
#
loop_
_entity.id
_entity.type
_entity.pdbx_description
1 polymer ?
#
loop_
_entity_poly.entity_id
_entity_poly.type
_entity_poly.pdbx_seq_one_letter_code
_entity_poly.pdbx_strand_id
1 'polypeptide(L)'
;PSNPSGCTRCAPHPSLLCCDICNSEHFKELFISPPPIKPTRAPNRSSVKPYNATAMDKDLKSGLRIWRHEQATAVLGKYKVRKWGVILFMSDEIVQRIVDCAHNGKISTAEHIAKETRWRR
;
A
#
# COMPACT_ATOMS: atom_id res chain seq x y z
N PRO A 1 43.24 -28.65 -15.30
CA PRO A 1 43.92 -27.55 -14.58
C PRO A 1 42.94 -26.42 -14.24
N SER A 2 42.43 -26.41 -13.01
CA SER A 2 41.63 -25.32 -12.46
C SER A 2 42.56 -24.17 -12.06
N ASN A 3 42.54 -23.08 -12.82
CA ASN A 3 43.31 -21.89 -12.47
C ASN A 3 42.67 -21.25 -11.22
N PRO A 4 43.37 -21.11 -10.08
CA PRO A 4 42.79 -20.61 -8.83
C PRO A 4 42.23 -19.18 -8.94
N SER A 5 42.65 -18.43 -9.96
CA SER A 5 42.20 -17.06 -10.23
C SER A 5 40.95 -16.97 -11.13
N GLY A 6 40.41 -18.10 -11.60
CA GLY A 6 39.27 -18.14 -12.52
C GLY A 6 39.63 -17.84 -13.98
N CYS A 7 38.68 -18.05 -14.90
CA CYS A 7 38.82 -17.65 -16.32
C CYS A 7 38.44 -16.18 -16.51
N THR A 8 38.64 -15.62 -17.71
CA THR A 8 38.25 -14.22 -18.02
C THR A 8 36.79 -13.87 -17.72
N ARG A 9 35.89 -14.85 -17.63
CA ARG A 9 34.48 -14.64 -17.22
C ARG A 9 34.24 -14.69 -15.71
N CYS A 10 35.06 -15.45 -14.98
CA CYS A 10 34.83 -15.74 -13.55
C CYS A 10 35.91 -15.14 -12.64
N ALA A 11 36.98 -14.57 -13.20
CA ALA A 11 38.01 -13.89 -12.45
C ALA A 11 37.44 -12.59 -11.86
N PRO A 12 37.71 -12.31 -10.58
CA PRO A 12 37.35 -11.03 -9.97
C PRO A 12 37.94 -9.89 -10.79
N HIS A 13 37.13 -8.90 -11.13
CA HIS A 13 37.64 -7.70 -11.77
C HIS A 13 38.42 -6.88 -10.73
N PRO A 14 39.62 -6.38 -11.05
CA PRO A 14 40.35 -5.54 -10.14
C PRO A 14 39.54 -4.26 -9.88
N SER A 15 39.42 -3.89 -8.62
CA SER A 15 38.76 -2.64 -8.26
C SER A 15 39.61 -1.47 -8.76
N LEU A 16 38.96 -0.49 -9.39
CA LEU A 16 39.61 0.77 -9.78
C LEU A 16 39.93 1.67 -8.58
N LEU A 17 39.35 1.35 -7.42
CA LEU A 17 39.54 2.03 -6.15
C LEU A 17 40.24 1.09 -5.18
N CYS A 18 41.16 1.64 -4.39
CA CYS A 18 41.74 0.95 -3.23
C CYS A 18 40.71 0.95 -2.07
N CYS A 19 41.15 0.69 -0.84
CA CYS A 19 40.30 0.83 0.34
C CYS A 19 40.14 2.31 0.74
N ASP A 20 39.16 2.53 1.60
CA ASP A 20 38.87 3.79 2.28
C ASP A 20 40.02 4.30 3.15
N ILE A 21 40.92 3.42 3.61
CA ILE A 21 42.14 3.80 4.34
C ILE A 21 43.16 4.49 3.41
N CYS A 22 43.33 3.97 2.19
CA CYS A 22 44.33 4.49 1.25
C CYS A 22 43.84 5.71 0.48
N ASN A 23 42.53 5.83 0.25
CA ASN A 23 41.96 6.99 -0.45
C ASN A 23 40.54 7.30 0.05
N SER A 24 40.48 7.92 1.24
CA SER A 24 39.24 8.24 1.95
C SER A 24 38.35 9.25 1.21
N GLU A 25 38.91 10.07 0.32
CA GLU A 25 38.19 11.06 -0.48
C GLU A 25 37.14 10.40 -1.39
N HIS A 26 37.45 9.24 -1.98
CA HIS A 26 36.53 8.53 -2.87
C HIS A 26 35.30 7.94 -2.16
N PHE A 27 35.30 7.87 -0.83
CA PHE A 27 34.22 7.28 -0.04
C PHE A 27 33.39 8.32 0.71
N LYS A 28 33.75 9.60 0.66
CA LYS A 28 33.06 10.69 1.40
C LYS A 28 31.57 10.75 1.10
N GLU A 29 31.17 10.57 -0.16
CA GLU A 29 29.77 10.62 -0.58
C GLU A 29 28.91 9.50 0.04
N LEU A 30 29.51 8.36 0.38
CA LEU A 30 28.81 7.26 1.04
C LEU A 30 28.45 7.56 2.49
N PHE A 31 29.17 8.49 3.13
CA PHE A 31 28.97 8.90 4.52
C PHE A 31 28.12 10.17 4.66
N ILE A 32 27.84 10.89 3.57
CA ILE A 32 27.11 12.18 3.57
C ILE A 32 25.60 12.01 3.34
N SER A 33 25.11 10.79 3.12
CA SER A 33 23.68 10.58 2.91
C SER A 33 22.87 11.08 4.11
N PRO A 34 22.01 12.12 3.97
CA PRO A 34 21.14 12.54 5.05
C PRO A 34 20.29 11.34 5.48
N PRO A 35 20.01 11.19 6.80
CA PRO A 35 19.20 10.08 7.26
C PRO A 35 17.90 10.07 6.46
N PRO A 36 17.48 8.92 5.91
CA PRO A 36 16.29 8.84 5.09
C PRO A 36 15.13 9.46 5.87
N ILE A 37 14.47 10.45 5.26
CA ILE A 37 13.31 11.11 5.85
C ILE A 37 12.30 10.01 6.20
N LYS A 38 12.11 9.75 7.49
CA LYS A 38 11.15 8.74 7.92
C LYS A 38 9.77 9.24 7.49
N PRO A 39 9.05 8.53 6.62
CA PRO A 39 7.71 8.96 6.25
C PRO A 39 6.86 9.03 7.52
N THR A 40 6.14 10.13 7.72
CA THR A 40 5.13 10.26 8.77
C THR A 40 4.18 9.08 8.62
N ARG A 41 4.11 8.22 9.66
CA ARG A 41 3.27 7.03 9.60
C ARG A 41 1.81 7.47 9.39
N ALA A 42 1.14 6.86 8.43
CA ALA A 42 -0.28 7.06 8.25
C ALA A 42 -1.00 6.76 9.58
N PRO A 43 -2.03 7.54 9.94
CA PRO A 43 -2.77 7.33 11.17
C PRO A 43 -3.33 5.90 11.21
N ASN A 44 -3.26 5.29 12.39
CA ASN A 44 -3.77 3.94 12.60
C ASN A 44 -5.29 3.92 12.38
N ARG A 45 -5.77 2.79 11.84
CA ARG A 45 -7.21 2.50 11.71
C ARG A 45 -7.85 2.43 13.10
N SER A 46 -9.11 2.84 13.20
CA SER A 46 -9.85 2.82 14.47
C SER A 46 -10.04 1.38 14.99
N SER A 47 -10.01 1.19 16.31
CA SER A 47 -10.45 -0.08 16.87
C SER A 47 -11.97 -0.20 16.75
N VAL A 48 -12.44 -1.32 16.23
CA VAL A 48 -13.86 -1.64 16.03
C VAL A 48 -14.19 -2.82 16.94
N LYS A 49 -15.19 -2.65 17.82
CA LYS A 49 -15.67 -3.72 18.69
C LYS A 49 -16.61 -4.65 17.90
N PRO A 50 -16.59 -5.97 18.16
CA PRO A 50 -17.60 -6.88 17.62
C PRO A 50 -19.01 -6.41 18.00
N TYR A 51 -19.94 -6.53 17.06
CA TYR A 51 -21.32 -6.11 17.25
C TYR A 51 -22.26 -7.01 16.44
N ASN A 52 -23.54 -7.02 16.81
CA ASN A 52 -24.58 -7.68 16.04
C ASN A 52 -25.11 -6.70 14.99
N ALA A 53 -25.04 -7.10 13.72
CA ALA A 53 -25.46 -6.24 12.62
C ALA A 53 -26.95 -5.89 12.73
N THR A 54 -27.23 -4.59 12.83
CA THR A 54 -28.58 -4.03 12.86
C THR A 54 -29.18 -3.97 11.44
N ALA A 55 -30.47 -3.63 11.34
CA ALA A 55 -31.10 -3.36 10.04
C ALA A 55 -30.40 -2.21 9.29
N MET A 56 -30.05 -1.14 10.00
CA MET A 56 -29.34 0.01 9.42
C MET A 56 -27.97 -0.37 8.85
N ASP A 57 -27.24 -1.28 9.51
CA ASP A 57 -25.95 -1.76 9.01
C ASP A 57 -26.09 -2.56 7.71
N LYS A 58 -27.16 -3.36 7.61
CA LYS A 58 -27.47 -4.14 6.41
C LYS A 58 -27.89 -3.22 5.25
N ASP A 59 -28.70 -2.21 5.54
CA ASP A 59 -29.15 -1.21 4.56
C ASP A 59 -27.96 -0.40 4.03
N LEU A 60 -27.09 0.07 4.92
CA LEU A 60 -25.84 0.75 4.55
C LEU A 60 -24.95 -0.15 3.68
N LYS A 61 -24.78 -1.42 4.07
CA LYS A 61 -23.99 -2.38 3.29
C LYS A 61 -24.58 -2.62 1.90
N SER A 62 -25.91 -2.68 1.79
CA SER A 62 -26.61 -2.83 0.52
C SER A 62 -26.42 -1.59 -0.37
N GLY A 63 -26.64 -0.39 0.18
CA GLY A 63 -26.42 0.87 -0.53
C GLY A 63 -24.99 1.03 -1.03
N LEU A 64 -23.99 0.68 -0.21
CA LEU A 64 -22.58 0.70 -0.61
C LEU A 64 -22.29 -0.27 -1.76
N ARG A 65 -22.94 -1.43 -1.81
CA ARG A 65 -22.76 -2.40 -2.90
C ARG A 65 -23.37 -1.90 -4.21
N ILE A 66 -24.54 -1.26 -4.15
CA ILE A 66 -25.19 -0.64 -5.31
C ILE A 66 -24.29 0.49 -5.84
N TRP A 67 -23.94 1.43 -4.97
CA TRP A 67 -23.05 2.56 -5.32
C TRP A 67 -21.71 2.06 -5.87
N ARG A 68 -21.12 1.02 -5.27
CA ARG A 68 -19.88 0.39 -5.78
C ARG A 68 -20.05 -0.09 -7.22
N HIS A 69 -21.18 -0.72 -7.55
CA HIS A 69 -21.42 -1.25 -8.89
C HIS A 69 -21.54 -0.12 -9.93
N GLU A 70 -22.27 0.93 -9.57
CA GLU A 70 -22.42 2.12 -10.41
C GLU A 70 -21.07 2.81 -10.67
N GLN A 71 -20.31 3.07 -9.62
CA GLN A 71 -19.01 3.73 -9.73
C GLN A 71 -17.96 2.86 -10.43
N ALA A 72 -17.91 1.56 -10.15
CA ALA A 72 -17.03 0.64 -10.86
C ALA A 72 -17.35 0.62 -12.36
N THR A 73 -18.64 0.66 -12.72
CA THR A 73 -19.07 0.70 -14.12
C THR A 73 -18.69 2.01 -14.80
N ALA A 74 -18.83 3.14 -14.09
CA ALA A 74 -18.45 4.46 -14.59
C ALA A 74 -16.94 4.60 -14.80
N VAL A 75 -16.12 4.14 -13.84
CA VAL A 75 -14.66 4.34 -13.85
C VAL A 75 -13.93 3.27 -14.67
N LEU A 76 -14.30 2.00 -14.55
CA LEU A 76 -13.60 0.89 -15.20
C LEU A 76 -14.23 0.50 -16.55
N GLY A 77 -15.47 0.90 -16.79
CA GLY A 77 -16.26 0.51 -17.95
C GLY A 77 -16.89 -0.88 -17.81
N LYS A 78 -18.02 -1.08 -18.50
CA LYS A 78 -18.83 -2.31 -18.44
C LYS A 78 -18.03 -3.59 -18.72
N TYR A 79 -17.10 -3.55 -19.67
CA TYR A 79 -16.30 -4.73 -20.03
C TYR A 79 -15.43 -5.21 -18.87
N LYS A 80 -14.69 -4.30 -18.20
CA LYS A 80 -13.80 -4.66 -17.09
C LYS A 80 -14.59 -5.17 -15.89
N VAL A 81 -15.72 -4.52 -15.57
CA VAL A 81 -16.62 -4.97 -14.50
C VAL A 81 -17.19 -6.36 -14.79
N ARG A 82 -17.59 -6.65 -16.04
CA ARG A 82 -18.08 -7.98 -16.41
C ARG A 82 -16.98 -9.06 -16.34
N LYS A 83 -15.75 -8.74 -16.74
CA LYS A 83 -14.65 -9.70 -16.80
C LYS A 83 -14.01 -9.98 -15.43
N TRP A 84 -13.82 -8.94 -14.62
CA TRP A 84 -13.04 -9.00 -13.37
C TRP A 84 -13.87 -8.70 -12.12
N GLY A 85 -15.13 -8.27 -12.28
CA GLY A 85 -16.00 -7.89 -11.19
C GLY A 85 -15.75 -6.47 -10.67
N VAL A 86 -16.63 -6.05 -9.77
CA VAL A 86 -16.55 -4.76 -9.07
C VAL A 86 -15.46 -4.72 -7.99
N ILE A 87 -14.88 -5.88 -7.64
CA ILE A 87 -13.80 -6.01 -6.65
C ILE A 87 -12.54 -5.26 -7.08
N LEU A 88 -12.32 -5.10 -8.39
CA LEU A 88 -11.22 -4.32 -8.95
C LEU A 88 -11.31 -2.83 -8.59
N PHE A 89 -12.53 -2.32 -8.36
CA PHE A 89 -12.77 -0.96 -7.91
C PHE A 89 -12.71 -0.87 -6.39
N MET A 90 -13.40 -1.77 -5.69
CA MET A 90 -13.50 -1.77 -4.24
C MET A 90 -13.83 -3.15 -3.68
N SER A 91 -13.00 -3.62 -2.76
CA SER A 91 -13.17 -4.94 -2.17
C SER A 91 -14.30 -5.00 -1.13
N ASP A 92 -14.82 -6.19 -0.87
CA ASP A 92 -15.88 -6.39 0.13
C ASP A 92 -15.39 -6.09 1.55
N GLU A 93 -14.10 -6.27 1.83
CA GLU A 93 -13.47 -5.93 3.11
C GLU A 93 -13.52 -4.42 3.37
N ILE A 94 -13.36 -3.61 2.33
CA ILE A 94 -13.46 -2.15 2.47
C ILE A 94 -14.91 -1.74 2.73
N VAL A 95 -15.87 -2.34 2.01
CA VAL A 95 -17.30 -2.11 2.25
C VAL A 95 -17.65 -2.49 3.70
N GLN A 96 -17.24 -3.67 4.15
CA GLN A 96 -17.47 -4.12 5.52
C GLN A 96 -16.80 -3.16 6.52
N ARG A 97 -15.58 -2.71 6.25
CA ARG A 97 -14.87 -1.78 7.12
C ARG A 97 -15.61 -0.44 7.29
N ILE A 98 -16.20 0.07 6.22
CA ILE A 98 -17.01 1.30 6.30
C ILE A 98 -18.23 1.08 7.18
N VAL A 99 -18.93 -0.05 7.02
CA VAL A 99 -20.10 -0.40 7.85
C VAL A 99 -19.71 -0.55 9.32
N ASP A 100 -18.64 -1.28 9.60
CA ASP A 100 -18.10 -1.51 10.95
C ASP A 100 -17.76 -0.19 11.67
N CYS A 101 -17.10 0.71 10.94
CA CYS A 101 -16.72 2.02 11.47
C CYS A 101 -17.93 2.96 11.61
N ALA A 102 -18.91 2.89 10.70
CA ALA A 102 -20.14 3.65 10.81
C ALA A 102 -20.95 3.22 12.05
N HIS A 103 -21.11 1.92 12.26
CA HIS A 103 -21.80 1.36 13.43
C HIS A 103 -21.21 1.87 14.76
N ASN A 104 -19.87 1.90 14.84
CA ASN A 104 -19.15 2.36 16.03
C ASN A 104 -18.97 3.89 16.10
N GLY A 105 -19.67 4.66 15.26
CA GLY A 105 -19.59 6.13 15.23
C GLY A 105 -18.20 6.67 14.91
N LYS A 106 -17.38 5.91 14.16
CA LYS A 106 -16.01 6.31 13.77
C LYS A 106 -15.98 7.11 12.48
N ILE A 107 -17.04 7.09 11.69
CA ILE A 107 -17.16 7.84 10.44
C ILE A 107 -18.16 8.98 10.62
N SER A 108 -17.67 10.20 10.46
CA SER A 108 -18.49 11.42 10.49
C SER A 108 -18.10 12.38 9.36
N THR A 109 -16.90 12.23 8.81
CA THR A 109 -16.35 13.08 7.74
C THR A 109 -15.72 12.21 6.65
N ALA A 110 -15.52 12.79 5.46
CA ALA A 110 -14.81 12.12 4.37
C ALA A 110 -13.36 11.76 4.74
N GLU A 111 -12.71 12.54 5.61
CA GLU A 111 -11.36 12.26 6.11
C GLU A 111 -11.31 10.97 6.94
N HIS A 112 -12.36 10.67 7.71
CA HIS A 112 -12.46 9.41 8.43
C HIS A 112 -12.55 8.23 7.46
N ILE A 113 -13.28 8.37 6.36
CA ILE A 113 -13.34 7.33 5.31
C ILE A 113 -11.95 7.14 4.70
N ALA A 114 -11.23 8.22 4.37
CA ALA A 114 -9.86 8.12 3.84
C ALA A 114 -8.90 7.40 4.82
N LYS A 115 -8.98 7.75 6.11
CA LYS A 115 -8.21 7.10 7.18
C LYS A 115 -8.53 5.60 7.28
N GLU A 116 -9.80 5.22 7.28
CA GLU A 116 -10.21 3.83 7.48
C GLU A 116 -9.96 2.95 6.25
N THR A 117 -10.23 3.48 5.05
CA THR A 117 -9.98 2.77 3.78
C THR A 117 -8.49 2.69 3.46
N ARG A 118 -7.69 3.67 3.91
CA ARG A 118 -6.28 3.88 3.51
C ARG A 118 -6.11 4.13 2.01
N TRP A 119 -7.15 4.58 1.33
CA TRP A 119 -6.98 5.09 -0.02
C TRP A 119 -6.09 6.32 0.03
N ARG A 120 -4.97 6.24 -0.69
CA ARG A 120 -4.10 7.39 -0.86
C ARG A 120 -4.80 8.35 -1.81
N ARG A 121 -4.77 9.63 -1.45
CA ARG A 121 -5.17 10.71 -2.33
C ARG A 121 -4.09 10.94 -3.39
#